data_AF-A0A377PTA6-F1
#
_entry.id   AF-A0A377PTA6-F1
#
_cell.length_a   1.000
_cell.length_b   1.000
_cell.length_c   1.000
_cell.angle_alpha   90.00
_cell.angle_beta   90.00
_cell.angle_gamma   90.00
#
_symmetry.space_group_name_H-M   'P 1'
#
loop_
_entity.id
_entity.type
_entity.pdbx_description
1 polymer ?
#
loop_
_entity_poly.entity_id
_entity_poly.type
_entity_poly.pdbx_seq_one_letter_code
_entity_poly.pdbx_strand_id
1 'polypeptide(L)'
;MQDIKTKSQIEDNSQSSYLDNAKEGGIEFTQSIKRSGQKQFIAYFFVSAISLLVNLISRYFISFHINFHTSVVIAYILGYIVNFSLSSIFVFSSNTGNFTTQESKNSNHLKSSLRYKSSAKVLSLGLMFLRFSLVASISLLVALIVSVSALHILQAYLPYFIFILDSNPYFAKHAQLLSNAELIEFIAHIIGVIFSFICNFFGHKYFTFSKY
;
A
#
# COMPACT_ATOMS: atom_id res chain seq x y z
N MET A 1 26.34 -35.35 -48.42
CA MET A 1 24.90 -35.26 -48.06
C MET A 1 24.63 -35.44 -46.56
N GLN A 2 25.56 -36.00 -45.77
CA GLN A 2 25.42 -36.12 -44.30
C GLN A 2 25.81 -34.83 -43.52
N ASP A 3 26.73 -34.00 -44.02
CA ASP A 3 27.16 -32.78 -43.29
C ASP A 3 26.09 -31.68 -43.15
N ILE A 4 25.16 -31.59 -44.11
CA ILE A 4 24.13 -30.54 -44.10
C ILE A 4 23.06 -30.84 -43.03
N LYS A 5 22.80 -32.13 -42.74
CA LYS A 5 21.81 -32.57 -41.75
C LYS A 5 22.27 -32.34 -40.31
N THR A 6 23.59 -32.45 -40.07
CA THR A 6 24.19 -32.22 -38.75
C THR A 6 24.20 -30.73 -38.40
N LYS A 7 24.46 -29.86 -39.37
CA LYS A 7 24.49 -28.41 -39.14
C LYS A 7 23.11 -27.82 -38.85
N SER A 8 22.06 -28.29 -39.53
CA SER A 8 20.68 -27.83 -39.25
C SER A 8 20.19 -28.27 -37.86
N GLN A 9 20.54 -29.48 -37.41
CA GLN A 9 20.16 -29.95 -36.08
C GLN A 9 20.90 -29.22 -34.94
N ILE A 10 22.15 -28.80 -35.17
CA ILE A 10 22.90 -28.01 -34.18
C ILE A 10 22.31 -26.60 -34.06
N GLU A 11 21.93 -25.97 -35.17
CA GLU A 11 21.28 -24.66 -35.17
C GLU A 11 19.90 -24.69 -34.50
N ASP A 12 19.08 -25.73 -34.75
CA ASP A 12 17.77 -25.93 -34.09
C ASP A 12 17.92 -26.15 -32.57
N ASN A 13 18.88 -26.98 -32.12
CA ASN A 13 19.13 -27.19 -30.69
C ASN A 13 19.65 -25.93 -30.00
N SER A 14 20.46 -25.14 -30.70
CA SER A 14 20.95 -23.85 -30.20
C SER A 14 19.79 -22.90 -30.01
N GLN A 15 18.93 -22.73 -31.03
CA GLN A 15 17.75 -21.86 -30.95
C GLN A 15 16.76 -22.31 -29.87
N SER A 16 16.49 -23.61 -29.73
CA SER A 16 15.63 -24.11 -28.66
C SER A 16 16.20 -23.81 -27.27
N SER A 17 17.51 -23.97 -27.09
CA SER A 17 18.17 -23.63 -25.83
C SER A 17 18.13 -22.13 -25.53
N TYR A 18 18.31 -21.26 -26.52
CA TYR A 18 18.15 -19.81 -26.33
C TYR A 18 16.71 -19.43 -25.95
N LEU A 19 15.71 -20.06 -26.57
CA LEU A 19 14.30 -19.80 -26.29
C LEU A 19 13.88 -20.28 -24.89
N ASP A 20 14.41 -21.43 -24.44
CA ASP A 20 14.11 -21.94 -23.10
C ASP A 20 14.78 -21.12 -22.00
N ASN A 21 16.05 -20.71 -22.18
CA ASN A 21 16.73 -19.81 -21.25
C ASN A 21 16.05 -18.42 -21.17
N ALA A 22 15.55 -17.91 -22.30
CA ALA A 22 14.79 -16.65 -22.31
C ALA A 22 13.44 -16.77 -21.59
N LYS A 23 12.77 -17.93 -21.70
CA LYS A 23 11.54 -18.23 -20.96
C LYS A 23 11.80 -18.38 -19.46
N GLU A 24 12.84 -19.12 -19.06
CA GLU A 24 13.23 -19.25 -17.65
C GLU A 24 13.60 -17.89 -17.04
N GLY A 25 14.44 -17.10 -17.71
CA GLY A 25 14.79 -15.75 -17.25
C GLY A 25 13.58 -14.82 -17.14
N GLY A 26 12.63 -14.92 -18.07
CA GLY A 26 11.35 -14.19 -18.00
C GLY A 26 10.47 -14.62 -16.82
N ILE A 27 10.41 -15.93 -16.53
CA ILE A 27 9.66 -16.48 -15.40
C ILE A 27 10.31 -16.09 -14.07
N GLU A 28 11.63 -16.19 -13.95
CA GLU A 28 12.35 -15.76 -12.74
C GLU A 28 12.21 -14.25 -12.50
N PHE A 29 12.32 -13.43 -13.56
CA PHE A 29 12.15 -11.99 -13.46
C PHE A 29 10.74 -11.62 -13.01
N THR A 30 9.69 -12.17 -13.65
CA THR A 30 8.30 -11.91 -13.25
C THR A 30 8.01 -12.38 -11.82
N GLN A 31 8.56 -13.53 -11.42
CA GLN A 31 8.46 -14.05 -10.05
C GLN A 31 9.20 -13.14 -9.04
N SER A 32 10.35 -12.59 -9.41
CA SER A 32 11.11 -11.65 -8.57
C SER A 32 10.37 -10.32 -8.35
N ILE A 33 9.75 -9.75 -9.39
CA ILE A 33 8.95 -8.52 -9.33
C ILE A 33 7.66 -8.75 -8.52
N LYS A 34 7.01 -9.90 -8.70
CA LYS A 34 5.84 -10.28 -7.89
C LYS A 34 6.21 -10.41 -6.41
N ARG A 35 7.35 -11.05 -6.12
CA ARG A 35 7.86 -11.26 -4.75
C ARG A 35 8.24 -9.94 -4.06
N SER A 36 8.80 -8.97 -4.77
CA SER A 36 9.10 -7.65 -4.19
C SER A 36 7.84 -6.86 -3.87
N GLY A 37 6.84 -6.90 -4.77
CA GLY A 37 5.55 -6.24 -4.54
C GLY A 37 4.75 -6.80 -3.37
N GLN A 38 4.73 -8.13 -3.19
CA GLN A 38 4.06 -8.77 -2.05
C GLN A 38 4.71 -8.41 -0.71
N LYS A 39 6.05 -8.38 -0.65
CA LYS A 39 6.79 -7.95 0.55
C LYS A 39 6.45 -6.51 0.94
N GLN A 40 6.40 -5.60 -0.03
CA GLN A 40 6.03 -4.20 0.19
C GLN A 40 4.58 -4.08 0.69
N PHE A 41 3.64 -4.83 0.10
CA PHE A 41 2.24 -4.81 0.52
C PHE A 41 2.07 -5.27 1.97
N ILE A 42 2.69 -6.41 2.33
CA ILE A 42 2.61 -6.97 3.69
C ILE A 42 3.28 -6.01 4.68
N ALA A 43 4.45 -5.46 4.37
CA ALA A 43 5.12 -4.48 5.21
C ALA A 43 4.25 -3.23 5.41
N TYR A 44 3.64 -2.71 4.34
CA TYR A 44 2.75 -1.56 4.40
C TYR A 44 1.50 -1.81 5.27
N PHE A 45 0.94 -3.03 5.21
CA PHE A 45 -0.17 -3.44 6.05
C PHE A 45 0.19 -3.36 7.54
N PHE A 46 1.33 -3.94 7.96
CA PHE A 46 1.76 -3.89 9.34
C PHE A 46 2.13 -2.46 9.79
N VAL A 47 2.78 -1.68 8.93
CA VAL A 47 3.08 -0.26 9.22
C VAL A 47 1.80 0.55 9.44
N SER A 48 0.79 0.34 8.60
CA SER A 48 -0.51 1.02 8.73
C SER A 48 -1.26 0.56 9.99
N ALA A 49 -1.19 -0.74 10.32
CA ALA A 49 -1.78 -1.27 11.55
C ALA A 49 -1.12 -0.70 12.81
N ILE A 50 0.21 -0.59 12.84
CA ILE A 50 0.95 0.06 13.94
C ILE A 50 0.52 1.53 14.06
N SER A 51 0.40 2.23 12.94
CA SER A 51 0.00 3.64 12.93
C SER A 51 -1.43 3.84 13.43
N LEU A 52 -2.34 2.94 13.07
CA LEU A 52 -3.70 2.90 13.61
C LEU A 52 -3.70 2.66 15.12
N LEU A 53 -2.88 1.72 15.61
CA LEU A 53 -2.75 1.46 17.04
C LEU A 53 -2.18 2.67 17.79
N VAL A 54 -1.15 3.33 17.24
CA VAL A 54 -0.61 4.56 17.80
C VAL A 54 -1.70 5.63 17.89
N ASN A 55 -2.52 5.79 16.85
CA ASN A 55 -3.67 6.69 16.89
C ASN A 55 -4.65 6.31 18.01
N LEU A 56 -5.12 5.06 18.05
CA LEU A 56 -6.11 4.61 19.05
C LEU A 56 -5.61 4.75 20.49
N ILE A 57 -4.37 4.31 20.75
CA ILE A 57 -3.75 4.39 22.07
C ILE A 57 -3.53 5.86 22.45
N SER A 58 -2.97 6.67 21.55
CA SER A 58 -2.76 8.10 21.82
C SER A 58 -4.08 8.80 22.12
N ARG A 59 -5.13 8.51 21.35
CA ARG A 59 -6.46 9.10 21.57
C ARG A 59 -7.01 8.73 22.95
N TYR A 60 -6.87 7.47 23.36
CA TYR A 60 -7.31 7.02 24.68
C TYR A 60 -6.58 7.79 25.80
N PHE A 61 -5.24 7.89 25.75
CA PHE A 61 -4.46 8.58 26.78
C PHE A 61 -4.66 10.11 26.79
N ILE A 62 -4.72 10.75 25.62
CA ILE A 62 -4.90 12.21 25.52
C ILE A 62 -6.31 12.61 25.97
N SER A 63 -7.32 11.76 25.75
CA SER A 63 -8.70 12.03 26.18
C SER A 63 -8.87 12.10 27.70
N PHE A 64 -7.91 11.61 28.49
CA PHE A 64 -7.91 11.85 29.95
C PHE A 64 -7.55 13.29 30.32
N HIS A 65 -6.87 14.01 29.43
CA HIS A 65 -6.33 15.34 29.71
C HIS A 65 -7.08 16.45 28.98
N ILE A 66 -7.64 16.17 27.79
CA ILE A 66 -8.25 17.15 26.90
C ILE A 66 -9.57 16.61 26.33
N ASN A 67 -10.46 17.52 25.89
CA ASN A 67 -11.70 17.21 25.19
C ASN A 67 -11.52 16.15 24.09
N PHE A 68 -12.47 15.21 24.03
CA PHE A 68 -12.46 14.09 23.09
C PHE A 68 -12.22 14.51 21.63
N HIS A 69 -12.88 15.57 21.18
CA HIS A 69 -12.72 16.10 19.82
C HIS A 69 -11.27 16.50 19.50
N THR A 70 -10.62 17.23 20.41
CA THR A 70 -9.23 17.67 20.24
C THR A 70 -8.27 16.48 20.31
N SER A 71 -8.56 15.51 21.19
CA SER A 71 -7.79 14.27 21.32
C SER A 71 -7.81 13.45 20.04
N VAL A 72 -8.95 13.38 19.32
CA VAL A 72 -9.04 12.70 18.03
C VAL A 72 -8.12 13.33 16.99
N VAL A 73 -8.09 14.66 16.91
CA VAL A 73 -7.27 15.40 15.94
C VAL A 73 -5.79 15.19 16.21
N ILE A 74 -5.34 15.35 17.46
CA ILE A 74 -3.93 15.18 17.83
C ILE A 74 -3.46 13.74 17.59
N ALA A 75 -4.27 12.75 17.99
CA ALA A 75 -3.95 11.35 17.79
C ALA A 75 -3.91 10.97 16.31
N TYR A 76 -4.76 11.56 15.48
CA TYR A 76 -4.73 11.38 14.03
C TYR A 76 -3.43 11.91 13.42
N ILE A 77 -2.99 13.10 13.82
CA ILE A 77 -1.72 13.66 13.35
C ILE A 77 -0.54 12.77 13.75
N LEU A 78 -0.52 12.28 15.00
CA LEU A 78 0.53 11.37 15.47
C LEU A 78 0.59 10.06 14.67
N GLY A 79 -0.56 9.39 14.50
CA GLY A 79 -0.63 8.17 13.70
C GLY A 79 -0.21 8.39 12.25
N TYR A 80 -0.61 9.53 11.67
CA TYR A 80 -0.23 9.90 10.31
C TYR A 80 1.29 10.12 10.16
N ILE A 81 1.93 10.81 11.11
CA ILE A 81 3.39 11.00 11.13
C ILE A 81 4.10 9.65 11.24
N VAL A 82 3.67 8.78 12.15
CA VAL A 82 4.23 7.42 12.29
C VAL A 82 4.10 6.63 10.99
N ASN A 83 2.95 6.70 10.33
CA ASN A 83 2.72 5.99 9.07
C ASN A 83 3.68 6.45 7.97
N PHE A 84 3.83 7.77 7.82
CA PHE A 84 4.76 8.36 6.86
C PHE A 84 6.21 7.94 7.17
N SER A 85 6.65 8.09 8.41
CA SER A 85 8.02 7.78 8.82
C SER A 85 8.35 6.31 8.58
N LEU A 86 7.53 5.37 9.06
CA LEU A 86 7.77 3.93 8.86
C LEU A 86 7.68 3.53 7.38
N SER A 87 6.73 4.09 6.62
CA SER A 87 6.60 3.78 5.19
C SER A 87 7.82 4.24 4.40
N SER A 88 8.33 5.44 4.69
CA SER A 88 9.51 5.98 4.02
C SER A 88 10.80 5.21 4.34
N ILE A 89 10.92 4.65 5.56
CA ILE A 89 12.13 3.97 6.01
C ILE A 89 12.11 2.47 5.68
N PHE A 90 10.98 1.78 5.88
CA PHE A 90 10.94 0.31 5.84
C PHE A 90 10.23 -0.27 4.62
N VAL A 91 9.21 0.41 4.10
CA VAL A 91 8.38 -0.12 3.01
C VAL A 91 8.92 0.28 1.64
N PHE A 92 9.28 1.56 1.51
CA PHE A 92 9.68 2.16 0.24
C PHE A 92 11.10 2.72 0.28
N SER A 93 11.97 2.17 1.14
CA SER A 93 13.40 2.51 1.11
C SER A 93 13.99 2.17 -0.26
N SER A 94 14.21 3.20 -1.05
CA SER A 94 15.04 3.11 -2.24
C SER A 94 16.44 2.70 -1.79
N ASN A 95 16.98 1.60 -2.33
CA ASN A 95 18.40 1.29 -2.19
C ASN A 95 19.20 2.39 -2.91
N THR A 96 19.36 3.55 -2.27
CA THR A 96 20.26 4.62 -2.69
C THR A 96 21.69 4.24 -2.32
N GLY A 97 22.14 3.07 -2.76
CA GLY A 97 23.54 2.64 -2.78
C GLY A 97 23.80 2.15 -4.21
N ASN A 98 24.59 2.83 -5.04
CA ASN A 98 26.06 2.89 -4.92
C ASN A 98 26.69 4.12 -5.62
N PHE A 99 26.07 5.30 -5.58
CA PHE A 99 26.59 6.47 -6.33
C PHE A 99 27.59 7.37 -5.57
N THR A 100 28.18 6.93 -4.45
CA THR A 100 29.06 7.80 -3.63
C THR A 100 30.49 7.34 -3.40
N THR A 101 30.99 6.28 -4.06
CA THR A 101 32.39 5.86 -3.82
C THR A 101 33.41 6.54 -4.74
N GLN A 102 33.02 7.25 -5.81
CA GLN A 102 34.00 7.86 -6.74
C GLN A 102 34.23 9.37 -6.60
N GLU A 103 33.37 10.14 -5.93
CA GLU A 103 33.47 11.62 -5.93
C GLU A 103 34.12 12.23 -4.67
N SER A 104 34.55 11.41 -3.71
CA SER A 104 35.16 11.88 -2.45
C SER A 104 36.69 11.98 -2.54
N LYS A 105 37.22 12.65 -3.58
CA LYS A 105 38.67 12.95 -3.67
C LYS A 105 39.04 14.42 -3.92
N ASN A 106 38.08 15.34 -4.02
CA ASN A 106 38.40 16.76 -4.23
C ASN A 106 37.78 17.67 -3.17
N SER A 107 38.50 17.80 -2.05
CA SER A 107 38.09 18.52 -0.85
C SER A 107 38.47 19.99 -0.96
N ASN A 108 37.58 20.82 -1.52
CA ASN A 108 37.44 22.26 -1.24
C ASN A 108 36.17 22.83 -1.91
N HIS A 109 35.67 22.20 -2.98
CA HIS A 109 34.36 22.51 -3.60
C HIS A 109 33.15 21.88 -2.84
N LEU A 110 33.41 21.21 -1.71
CA LEU A 110 32.43 20.35 -1.03
C LEU A 110 31.48 21.12 -0.10
N LYS A 111 31.87 22.28 0.44
CA LYS A 111 31.02 23.03 1.39
C LYS A 111 29.77 23.67 0.76
N SER A 112 29.84 24.13 -0.49
CA SER A 112 28.69 24.65 -1.24
C SER A 112 27.78 23.50 -1.75
N SER A 113 28.38 22.39 -2.17
CA SER A 113 27.68 21.13 -2.50
C SER A 113 26.90 20.57 -1.30
N LEU A 114 27.42 20.67 -0.08
CA LEU A 114 26.74 20.17 1.13
C LEU A 114 25.49 20.98 1.52
N ARG A 115 25.48 22.32 1.36
CA ARG A 115 24.27 23.13 1.58
C ARG A 115 23.20 22.88 0.51
N TYR A 116 23.62 22.72 -0.75
CA TYR A 116 22.72 22.36 -1.85
C TYR A 116 22.15 20.94 -1.67
N LYS A 117 22.98 19.96 -1.31
CA LYS A 117 22.57 18.56 -1.05
C LYS A 117 21.66 18.43 0.18
N SER A 118 21.87 19.25 1.21
CA SER A 118 21.01 19.31 2.41
C SER A 118 19.65 19.95 2.09
N SER A 119 19.61 21.11 1.42
CA SER A 119 18.35 21.73 0.97
C SER A 119 17.59 20.88 -0.05
N ALA A 120 18.29 20.21 -0.98
CA ALA A 120 17.67 19.28 -1.92
C ALA A 120 17.12 18.03 -1.22
N LYS A 121 17.77 17.54 -0.15
CA LYS A 121 17.23 16.46 0.69
C LYS A 121 15.97 16.88 1.46
N VAL A 122 15.96 18.08 2.06
CA VAL A 122 14.79 18.59 2.79
C VAL A 122 13.63 18.90 1.82
N LEU A 123 13.92 19.47 0.65
CA LEU A 123 12.94 19.69 -0.42
C LEU A 123 12.40 18.36 -0.95
N SER A 124 13.25 17.33 -1.09
CA SER A 124 12.84 15.97 -1.45
C SER A 124 11.92 15.34 -0.38
N LEU A 125 12.28 15.46 0.90
CA LEU A 125 11.47 14.92 2.00
C LEU A 125 10.12 15.65 2.13
N GLY A 126 10.10 16.97 2.03
CA GLY A 126 8.88 17.77 2.03
C GLY A 126 7.97 17.45 0.85
N LEU A 127 8.54 17.21 -0.34
CA LEU A 127 7.78 16.79 -1.52
C LEU A 127 7.23 15.37 -1.38
N MET A 128 7.99 14.44 -0.79
CA MET A 128 7.52 13.10 -0.46
C MET A 128 6.35 13.16 0.53
N PHE A 129 6.46 13.96 1.58
CA PHE A 129 5.40 14.18 2.56
C PHE A 129 4.13 14.75 1.90
N LEU A 130 4.27 15.76 1.04
CA LEU A 130 3.13 16.36 0.35
C LEU A 130 2.43 15.33 -0.56
N ARG A 131 3.19 14.55 -1.34
CA ARG A 131 2.62 13.47 -2.17
C ARG A 131 1.96 12.39 -1.33
N PHE A 132 2.56 12.04 -0.19
CA PHE A 132 2.00 11.09 0.75
C PHE A 132 0.66 11.59 1.30
N SER A 133 0.57 12.87 1.68
CA SER A 133 -0.66 13.52 2.14
C SER A 133 -1.75 13.57 1.08
N LEU A 134 -1.38 13.91 -0.15
CA LEU A 134 -2.30 13.95 -1.28
C LEU A 134 -2.89 12.56 -1.55
N VAL A 135 -2.05 11.53 -1.61
CA VAL A 135 -2.50 10.14 -1.82
C VAL A 135 -3.41 9.70 -0.67
N ALA A 136 -3.02 9.92 0.58
CA ALA A 136 -3.82 9.56 1.74
C ALA A 136 -5.20 10.25 1.75
N SER A 137 -5.26 11.51 1.33
CA SER A 137 -6.52 12.27 1.22
C SER A 137 -7.44 11.71 0.14
N ILE A 138 -6.88 11.35 -1.02
CA ILE A 138 -7.64 10.69 -2.10
C ILE A 138 -8.16 9.34 -1.62
N SER A 139 -7.33 8.54 -0.95
CA SER A 139 -7.76 7.24 -0.42
C SER A 139 -8.82 7.38 0.67
N LEU A 140 -8.79 8.45 1.48
CA LEU A 140 -9.85 8.74 2.44
C LEU A 140 -11.19 9.06 1.74
N LEU A 141 -11.15 9.82 0.63
CA LEU A 141 -12.34 10.09 -0.19
C LEU A 141 -12.89 8.80 -0.82
N VAL A 142 -12.00 7.92 -1.31
CA VAL A 142 -12.38 6.59 -1.80
C VAL A 142 -13.06 5.78 -0.70
N ALA A 143 -12.54 5.81 0.53
CA ALA A 143 -13.17 5.13 1.68
C ALA A 143 -14.61 5.59 1.86
N LEU A 144 -14.83 6.91 1.87
CA LEU A 144 -16.16 7.50 2.06
C LEU A 144 -17.12 7.10 0.95
N ILE A 145 -16.72 7.27 -0.31
CA ILE A 145 -17.56 6.94 -1.47
C ILE A 145 -17.92 5.45 -1.46
N VAL A 146 -16.93 4.57 -1.25
CA VAL A 146 -17.14 3.13 -1.23
C VAL A 146 -18.02 2.71 -0.04
N SER A 147 -17.78 3.24 1.15
CA SER A 147 -18.61 2.92 2.33
C SER A 147 -20.06 3.36 2.15
N VAL A 148 -20.30 4.58 1.65
CA VAL A 148 -21.66 5.07 1.42
C VAL A 148 -22.35 4.25 0.33
N SER A 149 -21.64 3.92 -0.74
CA SER A 149 -22.18 3.11 -1.84
C SER A 149 -22.50 1.69 -1.38
N ALA A 150 -21.60 1.07 -0.60
CA ALA A 150 -21.80 -0.24 -0.01
C ALA A 150 -22.99 -0.24 0.96
N LEU A 151 -23.15 0.80 1.77
CA LEU A 151 -24.29 0.94 2.68
C LEU A 151 -25.61 1.02 1.90
N HIS A 152 -25.68 1.85 0.85
CA HIS A 152 -26.87 1.97 0.00
C HIS A 152 -27.23 0.65 -0.67
N ILE A 153 -26.25 -0.05 -1.24
CA ILE A 153 -26.46 -1.36 -1.88
C ILE A 153 -26.93 -2.38 -0.84
N LEU A 154 -26.26 -2.44 0.32
CA LEU A 154 -26.60 -3.41 1.35
C LEU A 154 -28.03 -3.16 1.85
N GLN A 155 -28.40 -1.92 2.16
CA GLN A 155 -29.77 -1.58 2.58
C GLN A 155 -30.82 -1.86 1.50
N ALA A 156 -30.48 -1.74 0.21
CA ALA A 156 -31.42 -2.02 -0.88
C ALA A 156 -31.72 -3.52 -1.06
N TYR A 157 -30.72 -4.39 -0.94
CA TYR A 157 -30.87 -5.82 -1.25
C TYR A 157 -31.06 -6.72 -0.02
N LEU A 158 -30.58 -6.30 1.15
CA LEU A 158 -30.60 -7.12 2.35
C LEU A 158 -32.02 -7.45 2.87
N PRO A 159 -33.04 -6.57 2.79
CA PRO A 159 -34.39 -6.90 3.25
C PRO A 159 -35.00 -8.10 2.50
N TYR A 160 -34.77 -8.18 1.19
CA TYR A 160 -35.23 -9.31 0.38
C TYR A 160 -34.52 -10.61 0.77
N PHE A 161 -33.21 -10.53 1.05
CA PHE A 161 -32.44 -11.69 1.50
C PHE A 161 -32.86 -12.17 2.89
N ILE A 162 -33.10 -11.25 3.83
CA ILE A 162 -33.58 -11.55 5.19
C ILE A 162 -34.95 -12.25 5.14
N PHE A 163 -35.87 -11.78 4.29
CA PHE A 163 -37.18 -12.43 4.12
C PHE A 163 -37.07 -13.91 3.70
N ILE A 164 -36.16 -14.22 2.78
CA ILE A 164 -35.90 -15.60 2.35
C ILE A 164 -35.31 -16.44 3.49
N LEU A 165 -34.38 -15.87 4.27
CA LEU A 165 -33.74 -16.58 5.39
C LEU A 165 -34.70 -16.80 6.57
N ASP A 166 -35.54 -15.82 6.89
CA ASP A 166 -36.50 -15.90 7.98
C ASP A 166 -37.60 -16.94 7.73
N SER A 167 -37.91 -17.19 6.46
CA SER A 167 -38.83 -18.25 6.02
C SER A 167 -38.32 -19.66 6.36
N ASN A 168 -37.04 -19.83 6.72
CA ASN A 168 -36.46 -21.11 7.10
C ASN A 168 -36.18 -21.17 8.62
N PRO A 169 -36.84 -22.06 9.38
CA PRO A 169 -36.75 -22.10 10.85
C PRO A 169 -35.34 -22.36 11.38
N TYR A 170 -34.44 -22.94 10.58
CA TYR A 170 -33.03 -23.12 10.95
C TYR A 170 -32.21 -21.82 10.88
N PHE A 171 -32.61 -20.87 10.02
CA PHE A 171 -31.86 -19.65 9.75
C PHE A 171 -32.47 -18.37 10.32
N ALA A 172 -33.68 -18.43 10.90
CA ALA A 172 -34.37 -17.28 11.50
C ALA A 172 -33.50 -16.49 12.51
N LYS A 173 -32.71 -17.18 13.35
CA LYS A 173 -31.77 -16.53 14.28
C LYS A 173 -30.68 -15.72 13.56
N HIS A 174 -30.17 -16.21 12.43
CA HIS A 174 -29.17 -15.52 11.62
C HIS A 174 -29.78 -14.35 10.83
N ALA A 175 -31.04 -14.48 10.40
CA ALA A 175 -31.80 -13.42 9.75
C ALA A 175 -31.98 -12.20 10.67
N GLN A 176 -32.32 -12.43 11.94
CA GLN A 176 -32.42 -11.37 12.94
C GLN A 176 -31.08 -10.65 13.20
N LEU A 177 -29.96 -11.38 13.22
CA LEU A 177 -28.62 -10.80 13.36
C LEU A 177 -28.26 -9.92 12.16
N LEU A 178 -28.56 -10.37 10.94
CA LEU A 178 -28.30 -9.61 9.71
C LEU A 178 -29.18 -8.35 9.58
N SER A 179 -30.33 -8.31 10.26
CA SER A 179 -31.20 -7.12 10.30
C SER A 179 -30.65 -5.98 11.16
N ASN A 180 -29.55 -6.18 11.88
CA ASN A 180 -29.00 -5.14 12.76
C ASN A 180 -28.32 -4.03 11.94
N ALA A 181 -28.85 -2.80 12.04
CA ALA A 181 -28.32 -1.63 11.34
C ALA A 181 -26.84 -1.38 11.65
N GLU A 182 -26.41 -1.57 12.89
CA GLU A 182 -25.01 -1.39 13.32
C GLU A 182 -24.08 -2.36 12.58
N LEU A 183 -24.51 -3.60 12.35
CA LEU A 183 -23.72 -4.61 11.65
C LEU A 183 -23.62 -4.30 10.15
N ILE A 184 -24.71 -3.81 9.56
CA ILE A 184 -24.77 -3.37 8.16
C ILE A 184 -23.81 -2.17 7.95
N GLU A 185 -23.90 -1.17 8.81
CA GLU A 185 -23.02 0.01 8.79
C GLU A 185 -21.57 -0.38 8.99
N PHE A 186 -21.29 -1.27 9.95
CA PHE A 186 -19.95 -1.79 10.19
C PHE A 186 -19.39 -2.53 8.96
N ILE A 187 -20.16 -3.41 8.31
CA ILE A 187 -19.72 -4.12 7.10
C ILE A 187 -19.41 -3.11 5.97
N ALA A 188 -20.30 -2.16 5.73
CA ALA A 188 -20.08 -1.11 4.72
C ALA A 188 -18.83 -0.27 5.02
N HIS A 189 -18.59 0.04 6.30
CA HIS A 189 -17.40 0.73 6.75
C HIS A 189 -16.12 -0.10 6.46
N ILE A 190 -16.11 -1.38 6.83
CA ILE A 190 -14.98 -2.28 6.59
C ILE A 190 -14.66 -2.40 5.09
N ILE A 191 -15.66 -2.51 4.23
CA ILE A 191 -15.47 -2.55 2.77
C ILE A 191 -14.75 -1.29 2.29
N GLY A 192 -15.20 -0.11 2.73
CA GLY A 192 -14.55 1.16 2.38
C GLY A 192 -13.12 1.26 2.89
N VAL A 193 -12.83 0.81 4.12
CA VAL A 193 -11.47 0.77 4.68
C VAL A 193 -10.55 -0.13 3.86
N ILE A 194 -11.02 -1.30 3.42
CA ILE A 194 -10.22 -2.23 2.60
C ILE A 194 -9.89 -1.59 1.24
N PHE A 195 -10.88 -1.05 0.54
CA PHE A 195 -10.67 -0.39 -0.76
C PHE A 195 -9.74 0.82 -0.64
N SER A 196 -9.95 1.64 0.38
CA SER A 196 -9.10 2.78 0.69
C SER A 196 -7.66 2.35 0.95
N PHE A 197 -7.44 1.31 1.76
CA PHE A 197 -6.11 0.79 2.06
C PHE A 197 -5.37 0.31 0.80
N ILE A 198 -6.07 -0.43 -0.09
CA ILE A 198 -5.50 -0.89 -1.36
C ILE A 198 -5.13 0.30 -2.27
N CYS A 199 -6.05 1.27 -2.39
CA CYS A 199 -5.80 2.50 -3.14
C CYS A 199 -4.56 3.25 -2.61
N ASN A 200 -4.46 3.34 -1.28
CA ASN A 200 -3.38 4.02 -0.59
C ASN A 200 -2.02 3.35 -0.85
N PHE A 201 -1.98 2.01 -0.76
CA PHE A 201 -0.78 1.24 -1.08
C PHE A 201 -0.29 1.50 -2.51
N PHE A 202 -1.19 1.41 -3.49
CA PHE A 202 -0.82 1.63 -4.89
C PHE A 202 -0.42 3.07 -5.17
N GLY A 203 -1.11 4.05 -4.57
CA GLY A 203 -0.75 5.46 -4.67
C GLY A 203 0.64 5.73 -4.11
N HIS A 204 1.01 5.11 -2.99
CA HIS A 204 2.37 5.28 -2.48
C HIS A 204 3.41 4.58 -3.34
N LYS A 205 3.15 3.33 -3.75
CA LYS A 205 4.07 2.57 -4.58
C LYS A 205 4.35 3.23 -5.94
N TYR A 206 3.32 3.74 -6.61
CA TYR A 206 3.44 4.24 -7.99
C TYR A 206 3.49 5.76 -8.12
N PHE A 207 3.04 6.53 -7.13
CA PHE A 207 3.06 7.99 -7.21
C PHE A 207 3.99 8.63 -6.19
N THR A 208 3.92 8.22 -4.92
CA THR A 208 4.73 8.84 -3.87
C THR A 208 6.22 8.49 -4.00
N PHE A 209 6.53 7.20 -4.17
CA PHE A 209 7.89 6.67 -4.14
C PHE A 209 8.41 6.21 -5.52
N SER A 210 7.67 6.42 -6.61
CA SER A 210 8.10 5.96 -7.95
C SER A 210 9.24 6.76 -8.58
N LYS A 211 9.68 7.88 -7.99
CA LYS A 211 10.69 8.80 -8.57
C LYS A 211 11.94 9.00 -7.70
N TYR A 212 12.11 8.22 -6.64
CA TYR A 212 13.25 8.30 -5.72
C TYR A 212 13.66 6.89 -5.29
#